data_AF-A0A5J4KN82-F1
#
_entry.id   AF-A0A5J4KN82-F1
#
_cell.length_a   1.000
_cell.length_b   1.000
_cell.length_c   1.000
_cell.angle_alpha   90.00
_cell.angle_beta   90.00
_cell.angle_gamma   90.00
#
_symmetry.space_group_name_H-M   'P 1'
#
loop_
_entity.id
_entity.type
_entity.pdbx_description
1 polymer ?
#
loop_
_entity_poly.entity_id
_entity_poly.type
_entity_poly.pdbx_seq_one_letter_code
_entity_poly.pdbx_strand_id
1 'polypeptide(L)'
;MEYPKGQALLDYLRARGLKDDIIKKKRFGYVPLGKDGRWYLGTFEHWGLDPDLLLPGRRERGGVCIPPGILIPWSEGDILWRLGLKRPGQPKGKDYGQVVGSGEGMFNIDQVHCGQPAMIVESEICACSVEQEAGDLIACVATGSTCRARIGRWISDLALASVVLQSFDEDEAGDNGSAYWCRALKNSMRWSPMVAKDPNELLQHEREPGALCTLRQWVGYGLQTHAGQPVVAIEHNLTPGPEKQTPDIQPEHQVEKVEVRNKLESMVRIVDVLGDVELLKRIKHNPIVPMEHPPYQPVTLPALPRSKCPHQSLEWQHISDKVARPVVRACSGMPLEYGWCEEHRASYDLLCLLATLGYPRLELGARGIEAGVANAEVYACQTSPEHTLQDIKRIRARFASALNNHKIAHPSQ
;
A
#
# COMPACT_ATOMS: atom_id res chain seq x y z
N MET A 1 25.44 11.82 -23.42
CA MET A 1 23.98 11.81 -23.19
C MET A 1 23.73 12.80 -22.07
N GLU A 2 23.19 13.97 -22.39
CA GLU A 2 22.92 15.02 -21.41
C GLU A 2 21.67 14.63 -20.61
N TYR A 3 21.76 14.65 -19.27
CA TYR A 3 20.64 14.25 -18.42
C TYR A 3 19.68 15.44 -18.20
N PRO A 4 18.36 15.22 -18.24
CA PRO A 4 17.39 16.30 -18.09
C PRO A 4 17.52 16.96 -16.72
N LYS A 5 17.60 18.30 -16.72
CA LYS A 5 17.49 19.13 -15.51
C LYS A 5 16.09 18.96 -14.89
N GLY A 6 15.93 19.27 -13.61
CA GLY A 6 14.66 19.10 -12.87
C GLY A 6 13.44 19.66 -13.61
N GLN A 7 13.58 20.84 -14.23
CA GLN A 7 12.53 21.45 -15.06
C GLN A 7 12.01 20.52 -16.17
N ALA A 8 12.90 19.88 -16.94
CA ALA A 8 12.49 19.00 -18.04
C ALA A 8 11.78 17.71 -17.55
N LEU A 9 12.02 17.29 -16.30
CA LEU A 9 11.31 16.18 -15.68
C LEU A 9 9.95 16.61 -15.09
N LEU A 10 9.85 17.83 -14.59
CA LEU A 10 8.58 18.45 -14.21
C LEU A 10 7.69 18.67 -15.45
N ASP A 11 8.27 19.15 -16.55
CA ASP A 11 7.58 19.33 -17.82
C ASP A 11 7.12 17.99 -18.40
N TYR A 12 7.89 16.90 -18.22
CA TYR A 12 7.44 15.54 -18.53
C TYR A 12 6.20 15.12 -17.71
N LEU A 13 6.18 15.38 -16.40
CA LEU A 13 5.01 15.05 -15.55
C LEU A 13 3.77 15.86 -15.95
N ARG A 14 3.95 17.15 -16.26
CA ARG A 14 2.89 18.04 -16.76
C ARG A 14 2.39 17.63 -18.14
N ALA A 15 3.27 17.19 -19.03
CA ALA A 15 2.92 16.65 -20.35
C ALA A 15 2.13 15.33 -20.23
N ARG A 16 2.43 14.49 -19.22
CA ARG A 16 1.59 13.36 -18.80
C ARG A 16 0.32 13.78 -18.05
N GLY A 17 -0.02 15.07 -18.04
CA GLY A 17 -1.28 15.59 -17.51
C GLY A 17 -1.32 15.82 -15.99
N LEU A 18 -0.25 15.51 -15.25
CA LEU A 18 -0.25 15.70 -13.80
C LEU A 18 -0.18 17.18 -13.41
N LYS A 19 -1.07 17.59 -12.50
CA LYS A 19 -1.14 18.94 -11.92
C LYS A 19 -0.02 19.13 -10.89
N ASP A 20 0.55 20.34 -10.79
CA ASP A 20 1.61 20.65 -9.82
C ASP A 20 1.21 20.29 -8.36
N ASP A 21 -0.08 20.44 -8.03
CA ASP A 21 -0.58 20.13 -6.69
C ASP A 21 -0.58 18.63 -6.37
N ILE A 22 -0.85 17.74 -7.33
CA ILE A 22 -0.73 16.29 -7.08
C ILE A 22 0.75 15.89 -6.99
N ILE A 23 1.63 16.50 -7.81
CA ILE A 23 3.08 16.26 -7.78
C ILE A 23 3.64 16.63 -6.40
N LYS A 24 3.25 17.80 -5.85
CA LYS A 24 3.59 18.25 -4.49
C LYS A 24 2.97 17.37 -3.41
N LYS A 25 1.66 17.08 -3.49
CA LYS A 25 0.93 16.22 -2.53
C LYS A 25 1.59 14.84 -2.38
N LYS A 26 2.15 14.31 -3.48
CA LYS A 26 2.87 13.03 -3.52
C LYS A 26 4.38 13.13 -3.35
N ARG A 27 4.89 14.34 -3.08
CA ARG A 27 6.32 14.60 -2.81
C ARG A 27 7.24 13.97 -3.86
N PHE A 28 6.85 14.05 -5.13
CA PHE A 28 7.70 13.59 -6.22
C PHE A 28 8.99 14.42 -6.22
N GLY A 29 10.13 13.74 -6.08
CA GLY A 29 11.46 14.32 -6.00
C GLY A 29 12.23 14.25 -7.32
N TYR A 30 13.40 14.89 -7.36
CA TYR A 30 14.36 14.78 -8.46
C TYR A 30 15.73 14.41 -7.91
N VAL A 31 16.33 13.36 -8.46
CA VAL A 31 17.74 13.04 -8.23
C VAL A 31 18.56 13.73 -9.31
N PRO A 32 19.37 14.75 -8.99
CA PRO A 32 20.25 15.37 -9.95
C PRO A 32 21.43 14.46 -10.30
N LEU A 33 21.99 14.65 -11.50
CA LEU A 33 23.33 14.18 -11.80
C LEU A 33 24.33 14.99 -10.96
N GLY A 34 25.37 14.33 -10.43
CA GLY A 34 26.47 15.00 -9.74
C GLY A 34 27.17 16.02 -10.64
N LYS A 35 27.78 17.04 -10.03
CA LYS A 35 28.56 18.08 -10.75
C LYS A 35 29.74 17.52 -11.55
N ASP A 36 30.17 16.31 -11.21
CA ASP A 36 31.21 15.49 -11.82
C ASP A 36 30.67 14.51 -12.88
N GLY A 37 29.37 14.59 -13.22
CA GLY A 37 28.72 13.70 -14.17
C GLY A 37 28.36 12.32 -13.63
N ARG A 38 28.52 12.06 -12.32
CA ARG A 38 28.23 10.75 -11.71
C ARG A 38 26.82 10.67 -11.13
N TRP A 39 26.35 9.44 -10.89
CA TRP A 39 25.11 9.17 -10.16
C TRP A 39 25.29 9.49 -8.67
N TYR A 40 24.18 9.70 -7.95
CA TYR A 40 24.25 9.82 -6.49
C TYR A 40 24.77 8.50 -5.90
N LEU A 41 25.68 8.58 -4.94
CA LEU A 41 26.19 7.44 -4.18
C LEU A 41 26.24 7.80 -2.69
N GLY A 42 25.40 7.16 -1.89
CA GLY A 42 25.45 7.20 -0.42
C GLY A 42 26.01 5.91 0.15
N THR A 43 26.54 5.93 1.38
CA THR A 43 26.88 4.67 2.08
C THR A 43 25.61 3.93 2.50
N PHE A 44 25.70 2.64 2.78
CA PHE A 44 24.53 1.86 3.20
C PHE A 44 23.99 2.32 4.55
N GLU A 45 24.87 2.64 5.49
CA GLU A 45 24.56 3.05 6.86
C GLU A 45 23.86 4.42 6.89
N HIS A 46 24.26 5.34 6.01
CA HIS A 46 23.58 6.64 5.84
C HIS A 46 22.12 6.47 5.35
N TRP A 47 21.83 5.36 4.67
CA TRP A 47 20.50 4.96 4.23
C TRP A 47 19.80 3.99 5.20
N GLY A 48 20.35 3.78 6.40
CA GLY A 48 19.79 2.88 7.41
C GLY A 48 19.90 1.39 7.05
N LEU A 49 20.75 1.04 6.08
CA LEU A 49 20.97 -0.32 5.63
C LEU A 49 22.23 -0.91 6.27
N ASP A 50 22.11 -2.12 6.80
CA ASP A 50 23.24 -2.92 7.29
C ASP A 50 23.91 -3.65 6.11
N PRO A 51 25.21 -3.39 5.80
CA PRO A 51 25.92 -4.06 4.72
C PRO A 51 26.02 -5.59 4.86
N ASP A 52 25.98 -6.12 6.08
CA ASP A 52 26.08 -7.56 6.34
C ASP A 52 24.74 -8.28 6.13
N LEU A 53 23.62 -7.54 6.13
CA LEU A 53 22.28 -8.05 5.76
C LEU A 53 21.98 -7.94 4.25
N LEU A 54 22.86 -7.33 3.46
CA LEU A 54 22.72 -7.23 2.01
C LEU A 54 23.25 -8.46 1.29
N LEU A 55 22.55 -8.87 0.22
CA LEU A 55 23.04 -9.91 -0.70
C LEU A 55 24.43 -9.52 -1.26
N PRO A 56 25.37 -10.47 -1.45
CA PRO A 56 26.76 -10.18 -1.85
C PRO A 56 26.90 -9.22 -3.05
N GLY A 57 26.24 -9.52 -4.18
CA GLY A 57 26.25 -8.65 -5.38
C GLY A 57 25.52 -7.30 -5.24
N ARG A 58 24.90 -7.01 -4.09
CA ARG A 58 24.49 -5.65 -3.70
C ARG A 58 25.58 -4.96 -2.87
N ARG A 59 26.19 -5.66 -1.91
CA ARG A 59 27.30 -5.16 -1.08
C ARG A 59 28.50 -4.72 -1.92
N GLU A 60 28.86 -5.50 -2.94
CA GLU A 60 29.94 -5.22 -3.91
C GLU A 60 29.81 -3.87 -4.64
N ARG A 61 28.60 -3.27 -4.68
CA ARG A 61 28.37 -1.96 -5.31
C ARG A 61 28.88 -0.79 -4.47
N GLY A 62 29.34 -1.03 -3.24
CA GLY A 62 29.98 -0.03 -2.37
C GLY A 62 29.04 1.04 -1.80
N GLY A 63 27.72 0.95 -2.04
CA GLY A 63 26.74 1.87 -1.47
C GLY A 63 25.39 1.89 -2.20
N VAL A 64 24.53 2.80 -1.77
CA VAL A 64 23.24 3.11 -2.39
C VAL A 64 23.47 4.06 -3.56
N CYS A 65 23.58 3.48 -4.76
CA CYS A 65 23.74 4.21 -6.01
C CYS A 65 22.38 4.50 -6.66
N ILE A 66 22.07 5.78 -6.89
CA ILE A 66 20.78 6.24 -7.44
C ILE A 66 21.02 7.05 -8.73
N PRO A 67 20.54 6.56 -9.90
CA PRO A 67 20.61 7.31 -11.15
C PRO A 67 19.81 8.61 -11.09
N PRO A 68 20.15 9.61 -11.93
CA PRO A 68 19.31 10.78 -12.09
C PRO A 68 17.94 10.41 -12.69
N GLY A 69 16.89 11.08 -12.22
CA GLY A 69 15.50 10.82 -12.58
C GLY A 69 14.50 11.37 -11.55
N ILE A 70 13.22 11.12 -11.80
CA ILE A 70 12.11 11.43 -10.90
C ILE A 70 12.08 10.37 -9.80
N LEU A 71 12.14 10.79 -8.54
CA LEU A 71 12.04 9.94 -7.37
C LEU A 71 10.60 9.96 -6.85
N ILE A 72 10.00 8.79 -6.64
CA ILE A 72 8.60 8.67 -6.26
C ILE A 72 8.53 7.96 -4.90
N PRO A 73 8.17 8.64 -3.80
CA PRO A 73 8.01 8.01 -2.51
C PRO A 73 6.68 7.24 -2.43
N TRP A 74 6.78 6.02 -1.94
CA TRP A 74 5.66 5.14 -1.63
C TRP A 74 5.57 5.06 -0.12
N SER A 75 4.65 5.82 0.46
CA SER A 75 4.43 5.88 1.91
C SER A 75 3.09 5.28 2.28
N GLU A 76 3.04 4.82 3.53
CA GLU A 76 1.83 4.50 4.27
C GLU A 76 1.95 5.22 5.64
N GLY A 77 1.21 6.31 5.80
CA GLY A 77 1.40 7.26 6.89
C GLY A 77 2.85 7.72 6.98
N ASP A 78 3.48 7.48 8.13
CA ASP A 78 4.90 7.79 8.38
C ASP A 78 5.88 6.72 7.87
N ILE A 79 5.40 5.57 7.37
CA ILE A 79 6.25 4.46 6.90
C ILE A 79 6.56 4.62 5.42
N LEU A 80 7.81 4.93 5.09
CA LEU A 80 8.31 4.91 3.71
C LEU A 80 8.62 3.46 3.28
N TRP A 81 7.75 2.88 2.47
CA TRP A 81 7.89 1.51 1.95
C TRP A 81 8.87 1.39 0.80
N ARG A 82 8.85 2.35 -0.13
CA ARG A 82 9.63 2.30 -1.37
C ARG A 82 9.97 3.70 -1.87
N LEU A 83 11.14 3.81 -2.51
CA LEU A 83 11.48 4.94 -3.37
C LEU A 83 11.55 4.41 -4.80
N GLY A 84 10.48 4.60 -5.55
CA GLY A 84 10.43 4.37 -6.99
C GLY A 84 11.29 5.38 -7.74
N LEU A 85 11.76 5.00 -8.92
CA LEU A 85 12.55 5.86 -9.80
C LEU A 85 12.00 5.78 -11.22
N LYS A 86 11.67 6.93 -11.82
CA LYS A 86 11.29 7.07 -13.22
C LYS A 86 12.33 7.90 -13.96
N ARG A 87 12.83 7.38 -15.09
CA ARG A 87 13.89 7.96 -15.91
C ARG A 87 13.40 8.13 -17.36
N PRO A 88 12.63 9.20 -17.66
CA PRO A 88 12.16 9.49 -19.01
C PRO A 88 13.30 9.53 -20.04
N GLY A 89 13.01 9.11 -21.27
CA GLY A 89 14.01 9.04 -22.35
C GLY A 89 15.02 7.88 -22.25
N GLN A 90 14.91 6.99 -21.26
CA GLN A 90 15.61 5.71 -21.26
C GLN A 90 14.80 4.63 -22.02
N PRO A 91 15.45 3.57 -22.55
CA PRO A 91 14.73 2.45 -23.17
C PRO A 91 13.72 1.80 -22.21
N LYS A 92 12.59 1.32 -22.76
CA LYS A 92 11.54 0.60 -21.99
C LYS A 92 12.17 -0.53 -21.17
N GLY A 93 11.85 -0.59 -19.87
CA GLY A 93 12.43 -1.54 -18.92
C GLY A 93 13.75 -1.10 -18.28
N LYS A 94 14.31 0.04 -18.68
CA LYS A 94 15.41 0.76 -17.99
C LYS A 94 15.00 2.17 -17.52
N ASP A 95 13.77 2.55 -17.84
CA ASP A 95 13.11 3.80 -17.52
C ASP A 95 12.38 3.77 -16.17
N TYR A 96 12.22 2.60 -15.54
CA TYR A 96 11.73 2.43 -14.18
C TYR A 96 12.73 1.66 -13.30
N GLY A 97 12.67 1.90 -11.98
CA GLY A 97 13.47 1.19 -10.98
C GLY A 97 13.02 1.51 -9.55
N GLN A 98 13.82 1.09 -8.57
CA GLN A 98 13.67 1.47 -7.16
C GLN A 98 15.02 1.56 -6.45
N VAL A 99 15.09 2.35 -5.39
CA VAL A 99 16.27 2.47 -4.54
C VAL A 99 16.47 1.18 -3.73
N VAL A 100 17.73 0.79 -3.51
CA VAL A 100 18.10 -0.34 -2.64
C VAL A 100 17.50 -0.12 -1.23
N GLY A 101 16.95 -1.17 -0.63
CA GLY A 101 16.20 -1.08 0.63
C GLY A 101 14.68 -0.94 0.47
N SER A 102 14.18 -0.53 -0.71
CA SER A 102 12.74 -0.47 -0.98
C SER A 102 12.07 -1.84 -0.93
N GLY A 103 10.95 -1.95 -0.21
CA GLY A 103 10.08 -3.13 -0.14
C GLY A 103 8.93 -3.13 -1.16
N GLU A 104 8.03 -4.10 -1.02
CA GLU A 104 6.85 -4.29 -1.87
C GLU A 104 5.64 -3.49 -1.35
N GLY A 105 5.77 -2.15 -1.34
CA GLY A 105 4.69 -1.24 -0.96
C GLY A 105 3.53 -1.20 -1.96
N MET A 106 2.43 -0.56 -1.56
CA MET A 106 1.33 -0.17 -2.44
C MET A 106 1.18 1.37 -2.39
N PHE A 107 1.28 2.03 -3.54
CA PHE A 107 1.21 3.49 -3.62
C PHE A 107 -0.22 3.93 -3.32
N ASN A 108 -0.40 5.06 -2.63
CA ASN A 108 -1.69 5.62 -2.21
C ASN A 108 -2.53 4.75 -1.24
N ILE A 109 -1.98 3.69 -0.64
CA ILE A 109 -2.76 2.77 0.20
C ILE A 109 -3.49 3.46 1.36
N ASP A 110 -2.94 4.54 1.92
CA ASP A 110 -3.57 5.39 2.96
C ASP A 110 -4.95 5.95 2.58
N GLN A 111 -5.29 5.98 1.29
CA GLN A 111 -6.58 6.50 0.79
C GLN A 111 -7.66 5.42 0.79
N VAL A 112 -7.28 4.14 0.89
CA VAL A 112 -8.25 3.04 0.95
C VAL A 112 -8.92 3.06 2.31
N HIS A 113 -10.25 3.11 2.31
CA HIS A 113 -11.07 3.17 3.51
C HIS A 113 -12.16 2.10 3.46
N CYS A 114 -12.47 1.51 4.61
CA CYS A 114 -13.49 0.48 4.74
C CYS A 114 -14.84 0.99 4.20
N GLY A 115 -15.49 0.21 3.34
CA GLY A 115 -16.78 0.55 2.70
C GLY A 115 -16.70 1.63 1.61
N GLN A 116 -15.53 2.21 1.32
CA GLN A 116 -15.34 3.14 0.21
C GLN A 116 -14.84 2.43 -1.05
N PRO A 117 -15.09 2.95 -2.26
CA PRO A 117 -14.53 2.40 -3.48
C PRO A 117 -13.01 2.55 -3.57
N ALA A 118 -12.34 1.55 -4.15
CA ALA A 118 -10.93 1.61 -4.51
C ALA A 118 -10.69 1.22 -5.98
N MET A 119 -9.58 1.66 -6.56
CA MET A 119 -9.12 1.29 -7.90
C MET A 119 -7.66 0.84 -7.84
N ILE A 120 -7.31 -0.25 -8.52
CA ILE A 120 -5.94 -0.74 -8.63
C ILE A 120 -5.41 -0.51 -10.05
N VAL A 121 -4.29 0.20 -10.16
CA VAL A 121 -3.54 0.45 -11.41
C VAL A 121 -2.09 -0.02 -11.28
N GLU A 122 -1.35 -0.07 -12.38
CA GLU A 122 0.05 -0.50 -12.34
C GLU A 122 1.03 0.58 -11.87
N SER A 123 0.85 1.82 -12.32
CA SER A 123 1.85 2.89 -12.12
C SER A 123 1.36 4.04 -11.24
N GLU A 124 2.31 4.69 -10.57
CA GLU A 124 2.07 5.85 -9.71
C GLU A 124 1.49 7.02 -10.50
N ILE A 125 1.87 7.16 -11.78
CA ILE A 125 1.34 8.21 -12.66
C ILE A 125 -0.15 7.96 -12.96
N CYS A 126 -0.56 6.70 -13.19
CA CYS A 126 -1.97 6.35 -13.33
C CYS A 126 -2.76 6.61 -12.04
N ALA A 127 -2.19 6.29 -10.87
CA ALA A 127 -2.85 6.53 -9.58
C ALA A 127 -3.03 8.03 -9.30
N CYS A 128 -1.98 8.83 -9.53
CA CYS A 128 -2.06 10.29 -9.46
C CYS A 128 -3.08 10.88 -10.43
N SER A 129 -3.20 10.31 -11.64
CA SER A 129 -4.18 10.74 -12.67
C SER A 129 -5.62 10.57 -12.18
N VAL A 130 -5.94 9.38 -11.67
CA VAL A 130 -7.27 9.09 -11.14
C VAL A 130 -7.54 9.92 -9.89
N GLU A 131 -6.56 10.07 -8.99
CA GLU A 131 -6.74 10.87 -7.78
C GLU A 131 -7.00 12.36 -8.06
N GLN A 132 -6.31 12.97 -9.03
CA GLN A 132 -6.46 14.39 -9.32
C GLN A 132 -7.76 14.77 -10.06
N GLU A 133 -8.47 13.80 -10.66
CA GLU A 133 -9.75 14.00 -11.36
C GLU A 133 -10.95 13.34 -10.66
N ALA A 134 -10.71 12.31 -9.83
CA ALA A 134 -11.75 11.45 -9.23
C ALA A 134 -11.43 10.92 -7.82
N GLY A 135 -10.43 11.47 -7.13
CA GLY A 135 -10.02 11.03 -5.78
C GLY A 135 -11.06 11.22 -4.66
N ASP A 136 -12.13 11.96 -4.93
CA ASP A 136 -13.33 12.09 -4.08
C ASP A 136 -14.37 10.97 -4.33
N LEU A 137 -14.29 10.29 -5.47
CA LEU A 137 -15.16 9.15 -5.84
C LEU A 137 -14.53 7.80 -5.50
N ILE A 138 -13.19 7.71 -5.58
CA ILE A 138 -12.46 6.45 -5.50
C ILE A 138 -11.02 6.63 -5.00
N ALA A 139 -10.57 5.75 -4.12
CA ALA A 139 -9.17 5.67 -3.72
C ALA A 139 -8.36 4.91 -4.79
N CYS A 140 -7.46 5.57 -5.52
CA CYS A 140 -6.67 4.90 -6.57
C CYS A 140 -5.25 4.56 -6.10
N VAL A 141 -4.93 3.26 -6.09
CA VAL A 141 -3.66 2.68 -5.63
C VAL A 141 -2.85 2.08 -6.77
N ALA A 142 -1.51 2.19 -6.69
CA ALA A 142 -0.62 1.56 -7.67
C ALA A 142 0.16 0.37 -7.09
N THR A 143 0.31 -0.68 -7.89
CA THR A 143 1.02 -1.92 -7.51
C THR A 143 2.49 -1.95 -7.92
N GLY A 144 2.90 -1.08 -8.85
CA GLY A 144 4.30 -0.88 -9.27
C GLY A 144 4.82 -1.96 -10.23
N SER A 145 3.97 -2.95 -10.50
CA SER A 145 3.93 -3.86 -11.65
C SER A 145 2.66 -4.71 -11.53
N THR A 146 2.36 -5.52 -12.54
CA THR A 146 1.30 -6.54 -12.50
C THR A 146 1.37 -7.52 -11.32
N CYS A 147 2.53 -7.69 -10.66
CA CYS A 147 2.79 -8.79 -9.72
C CYS A 147 3.33 -8.42 -8.33
N ARG A 148 3.85 -7.20 -8.12
CA ARG A 148 4.70 -6.91 -6.96
C ARG A 148 3.97 -6.67 -5.64
N ALA A 149 2.96 -5.81 -5.64
CA ALA A 149 2.16 -5.53 -4.43
C ALA A 149 1.15 -6.65 -4.05
N ARG A 150 1.36 -7.90 -4.50
CA ARG A 150 0.50 -9.07 -4.20
C ARG A 150 0.80 -9.67 -2.81
N ILE A 151 0.91 -8.83 -1.79
CA ILE A 151 1.14 -9.27 -0.40
C ILE A 151 -0.17 -9.26 0.40
N GLY A 152 -0.28 -10.17 1.37
CA GLY A 152 -1.52 -10.41 2.11
C GLY A 152 -2.14 -9.15 2.73
N ARG A 153 -1.29 -8.24 3.24
CA ARG A 153 -1.73 -6.97 3.84
C ARG A 153 -2.54 -6.10 2.89
N TRP A 154 -1.98 -5.74 1.74
CA TRP A 154 -2.67 -4.91 0.76
C TRP A 154 -3.94 -5.58 0.21
N ILE A 155 -3.93 -6.92 0.10
CA ILE A 155 -5.13 -7.69 -0.25
C ILE A 155 -6.20 -7.55 0.86
N SER A 156 -5.83 -7.59 2.14
CA SER A 156 -6.75 -7.35 3.26
C SER A 156 -7.33 -5.93 3.25
N ASP A 157 -6.51 -4.91 3.05
CA ASP A 157 -6.97 -3.51 3.01
C ASP A 157 -7.96 -3.29 1.85
N LEU A 158 -7.65 -3.81 0.66
CA LEU A 158 -8.52 -3.75 -0.51
C LEU A 158 -9.79 -4.63 -0.39
N ALA A 159 -9.75 -5.71 0.38
CA ALA A 159 -10.92 -6.54 0.65
C ALA A 159 -11.96 -5.84 1.55
N LEU A 160 -11.58 -4.75 2.24
CA LEU A 160 -12.49 -3.92 3.02
C LEU A 160 -13.15 -2.79 2.21
N ALA A 161 -12.70 -2.53 0.99
CA ALA A 161 -13.35 -1.58 0.07
C ALA A 161 -14.75 -2.09 -0.33
N SER A 162 -15.69 -1.20 -0.63
CA SER A 162 -17.03 -1.61 -1.12
C SER A 162 -16.99 -2.18 -2.54
N VAL A 163 -16.05 -1.72 -3.34
CA VAL A 163 -15.73 -2.21 -4.69
C VAL A 163 -14.26 -1.96 -4.97
N VAL A 164 -13.65 -2.83 -5.77
CA VAL A 164 -12.30 -2.66 -6.30
C VAL A 164 -12.34 -2.67 -7.84
N LEU A 165 -12.14 -1.51 -8.46
CA LEU A 165 -12.00 -1.41 -9.92
C LEU A 165 -10.57 -1.80 -10.32
N GLN A 166 -10.42 -2.86 -11.09
CA GLN A 166 -9.13 -3.36 -11.54
C GLN A 166 -8.83 -2.80 -12.93
N SER A 167 -7.84 -1.91 -13.02
CA SER A 167 -7.54 -1.11 -14.22
C SER A 167 -6.04 -1.12 -14.53
N PHE A 168 -5.46 -2.33 -14.63
CA PHE A 168 -4.13 -2.53 -15.23
C PHE A 168 -4.15 -2.25 -16.73
N ASP A 169 -2.95 -2.14 -17.32
CA ASP A 169 -2.77 -1.81 -18.72
C ASP A 169 -3.49 -2.81 -19.65
N GLU A 170 -3.86 -2.37 -20.86
CA GLU A 170 -4.42 -3.21 -21.92
C GLU A 170 -3.33 -3.99 -22.66
N ASP A 171 -2.66 -4.90 -21.94
CA ASP A 171 -1.74 -5.89 -22.51
C ASP A 171 -1.82 -7.26 -21.79
N GLU A 172 -1.15 -8.28 -22.34
CA GLU A 172 -1.16 -9.65 -21.81
C GLU A 172 -0.69 -9.72 -20.34
N ALA A 173 0.24 -8.86 -19.92
CA ALA A 173 0.69 -8.82 -18.54
C ALA A 173 -0.37 -8.18 -17.63
N GLY A 174 -1.00 -7.10 -18.09
CA GLY A 174 -2.11 -6.43 -17.42
C GLY A 174 -3.32 -7.36 -17.21
N ASP A 175 -3.71 -8.13 -18.23
CA ASP A 175 -4.79 -9.11 -18.14
C ASP A 175 -4.48 -10.26 -17.17
N ASN A 176 -3.27 -10.81 -17.22
CA ASN A 176 -2.82 -11.83 -16.27
C ASN A 176 -2.74 -11.27 -14.83
N GLY A 177 -2.41 -9.99 -14.67
CA GLY A 177 -2.44 -9.26 -13.41
C GLY A 177 -3.87 -9.06 -12.88
N SER A 178 -4.78 -8.63 -13.75
CA SER A 178 -6.21 -8.47 -13.49
C SER A 178 -6.85 -9.77 -13.02
N ALA A 179 -6.61 -10.87 -13.75
CA ALA A 179 -7.12 -12.18 -13.41
C ALA A 179 -6.63 -12.67 -12.03
N TYR A 180 -5.46 -12.24 -11.56
CA TYR A 180 -5.05 -12.50 -10.17
C TYR A 180 -5.90 -11.69 -9.17
N TRP A 181 -6.00 -10.37 -9.34
CA TRP A 181 -6.68 -9.50 -8.39
C TRP A 181 -8.19 -9.80 -8.29
N CYS A 182 -8.87 -10.04 -9.41
CA CYS A 182 -10.27 -10.46 -9.45
C CYS A 182 -10.52 -11.85 -8.84
N ARG A 183 -9.49 -12.70 -8.68
CA ARG A 183 -9.59 -13.95 -7.91
C ARG A 183 -9.27 -13.78 -6.42
N ALA A 184 -8.37 -12.84 -6.09
CA ALA A 184 -7.97 -12.56 -4.72
C ALA A 184 -9.03 -11.74 -3.95
N LEU A 185 -9.73 -10.85 -4.65
CA LEU A 185 -10.68 -9.89 -4.11
C LEU A 185 -12.09 -10.17 -4.65
N LYS A 186 -13.01 -10.61 -3.80
CA LYS A 186 -14.40 -10.94 -4.19
C LYS A 186 -15.22 -9.72 -4.61
N ASN A 187 -14.82 -8.55 -4.15
CA ASN A 187 -15.35 -7.22 -4.45
C ASN A 187 -14.66 -6.56 -5.67
N SER A 188 -13.81 -7.29 -6.41
CA SER A 188 -13.04 -6.75 -7.54
C SER A 188 -13.69 -7.04 -8.90
N MET A 189 -13.68 -6.04 -9.77
CA MET A 189 -14.17 -6.10 -11.15
C MET A 189 -13.11 -5.56 -12.11
N ARG A 190 -12.82 -6.26 -13.22
CA ARG A 190 -11.97 -5.72 -14.30
C ARG A 190 -12.69 -4.54 -14.95
N TRP A 191 -12.09 -3.36 -14.81
CA TRP A 191 -12.57 -2.11 -15.38
C TRP A 191 -11.53 -1.58 -16.36
N SER A 192 -11.70 -1.97 -17.61
CA SER A 192 -10.80 -1.61 -18.73
C SER A 192 -10.91 -0.12 -19.07
N PRO A 193 -9.81 0.56 -19.43
CA PRO A 193 -9.87 1.87 -20.08
C PRO A 193 -10.53 1.84 -21.46
N MET A 194 -10.61 0.66 -22.11
CA MET A 194 -11.24 0.31 -23.40
C MET A 194 -10.72 1.03 -24.66
N VAL A 195 -10.54 2.34 -24.59
CA VAL A 195 -10.18 3.24 -25.70
C VAL A 195 -8.79 3.86 -25.54
N ALA A 196 -8.08 3.48 -24.47
CA ALA A 196 -6.73 3.89 -24.13
C ALA A 196 -5.98 2.69 -23.52
N LYS A 197 -4.65 2.72 -23.53
CA LYS A 197 -3.81 1.69 -22.92
C LYS A 197 -3.89 1.67 -21.39
N ASP A 198 -3.99 2.85 -20.77
CA ASP A 198 -3.98 3.03 -19.31
C ASP A 198 -4.74 4.30 -18.89
N PRO A 199 -5.13 4.46 -17.61
CA PRO A 199 -5.88 5.63 -17.13
C PRO A 199 -5.16 6.97 -17.30
N ASN A 200 -3.83 6.98 -17.39
CA ASN A 200 -3.08 8.21 -17.63
C ASN A 200 -3.07 8.60 -19.12
N GLU A 201 -3.05 7.63 -20.03
CA GLU A 201 -3.28 7.88 -21.46
C GLU A 201 -4.70 8.40 -21.70
N LEU A 202 -5.72 7.88 -21.01
CA LEU A 202 -7.08 8.42 -21.06
C LEU A 202 -7.15 9.90 -20.58
N LEU A 203 -6.38 10.28 -19.56
CA LEU A 203 -6.20 11.68 -19.11
C LEU A 203 -5.49 12.59 -20.14
N GLN A 204 -4.69 12.03 -21.05
CA GLN A 204 -4.11 12.80 -22.16
C GLN A 204 -5.13 12.96 -23.29
N HIS A 205 -5.81 11.88 -23.67
CA HIS A 205 -6.80 11.89 -24.75
C HIS A 205 -8.06 12.69 -24.43
N GLU A 206 -8.47 12.87 -23.17
CA GLU A 206 -9.62 13.73 -22.83
C GLU A 206 -9.45 15.22 -23.24
N ARG A 207 -8.22 15.61 -23.58
CA ARG A 207 -7.86 16.96 -24.07
C ARG A 207 -7.91 17.07 -25.60
N GLU A 208 -8.11 15.96 -26.30
CA GLU A 208 -8.16 15.90 -27.76
C GLU A 208 -9.58 16.14 -28.29
N PRO A 209 -9.75 16.83 -29.43
CA PRO A 209 -11.05 16.97 -30.07
C PRO A 209 -11.66 15.60 -30.43
N GLY A 210 -12.82 15.29 -29.87
CA GLY A 210 -13.52 14.01 -30.08
C GLY A 210 -13.33 12.97 -28.98
N ALA A 211 -12.74 13.33 -27.83
CA ALA A 211 -12.70 12.49 -26.64
C ALA A 211 -14.10 11.96 -26.25
N LEU A 212 -14.21 10.65 -26.04
CA LEU A 212 -15.48 9.97 -25.76
C LEU A 212 -15.97 10.16 -24.31
N CYS A 213 -15.05 10.34 -23.37
CA CYS A 213 -15.33 10.66 -21.97
C CYS A 213 -14.08 11.23 -21.28
N THR A 214 -14.28 11.90 -20.14
CA THR A 214 -13.19 12.27 -19.23
C THR A 214 -12.81 11.12 -18.31
N LEU A 215 -11.62 11.17 -17.72
CA LEU A 215 -11.17 10.17 -16.74
C LEU A 215 -12.13 10.07 -15.55
N ARG A 216 -12.70 11.19 -15.10
CA ARG A 216 -13.71 11.23 -14.05
C ARG A 216 -15.00 10.50 -14.45
N GLN A 217 -15.47 10.71 -15.68
CA GLN A 217 -16.66 10.02 -16.21
C GLN A 217 -16.42 8.50 -16.31
N TRP A 218 -15.25 8.09 -16.83
CA TRP A 218 -14.86 6.69 -16.91
C TRP A 218 -14.81 6.01 -15.52
N VAL A 219 -14.29 6.68 -14.48
CA VAL A 219 -14.39 6.19 -13.09
C VAL A 219 -15.85 6.04 -12.66
N GLY A 220 -16.68 7.06 -12.90
CA GLY A 220 -18.09 7.06 -12.55
C GLY A 220 -18.88 5.91 -13.17
N TYR A 221 -18.64 5.62 -14.46
CA TYR A 221 -19.25 4.48 -15.15
C TYR A 221 -18.84 3.13 -14.55
N GLY A 222 -17.59 2.98 -14.09
CA GLY A 222 -17.12 1.76 -13.42
C GLY A 222 -17.85 1.52 -12.10
N LEU A 223 -18.04 2.57 -11.32
CA LEU A 223 -18.80 2.53 -10.06
C LEU A 223 -20.29 2.18 -10.30
N GLN A 224 -20.92 2.79 -11.31
CA GLN A 224 -22.31 2.51 -11.69
C GLN A 224 -22.50 1.07 -12.18
N THR A 225 -21.57 0.58 -13.02
CA THR A 225 -21.58 -0.80 -13.54
C THR A 225 -21.55 -1.82 -12.40
N HIS A 226 -20.67 -1.63 -11.41
CA HIS A 226 -20.61 -2.52 -10.26
C HIS A 226 -21.86 -2.46 -9.37
N ALA A 227 -22.49 -1.28 -9.24
CA ALA A 227 -23.71 -1.11 -8.46
C ALA A 227 -24.94 -1.83 -9.05
N GLY A 228 -24.81 -2.51 -10.19
CA GLY A 228 -25.92 -3.18 -10.88
C GLY A 228 -26.95 -2.22 -11.48
N GLN A 229 -26.63 -0.91 -11.52
CA GLN A 229 -27.42 0.05 -12.26
C GLN A 229 -27.11 -0.13 -13.75
N PRO A 230 -28.13 -0.20 -14.63
CA PRO A 230 -27.86 -0.24 -16.06
C PRO A 230 -27.15 1.05 -16.45
N VAL A 231 -25.90 0.92 -16.92
CA VAL A 231 -25.23 2.01 -17.62
C VAL A 231 -26.13 2.37 -18.79
N VAL A 232 -26.66 3.60 -18.79
CA VAL A 232 -27.52 4.07 -19.89
C VAL A 232 -26.66 4.02 -21.15
N ALA A 233 -27.03 3.14 -22.07
CA ALA A 233 -26.33 3.00 -23.33
C ALA A 233 -26.33 4.38 -24.02
N ILE A 234 -25.14 4.84 -24.42
CA ILE A 234 -25.03 6.05 -25.22
C ILE A 234 -25.68 5.73 -26.58
N GLU A 235 -26.90 6.21 -26.80
CA GLU A 235 -27.53 6.14 -28.10
C GLU A 235 -26.72 6.98 -29.10
N HIS A 236 -25.92 6.31 -29.91
CA HIS A 236 -25.20 6.92 -31.03
C HIS A 236 -26.15 7.34 -32.16
N ASN A 237 -26.89 8.42 -31.94
CA ASN A 237 -27.59 9.15 -32.99
C ASN A 237 -26.64 10.18 -33.63
N LEU A 238 -25.76 9.69 -34.50
CA LEU A 238 -24.99 10.52 -35.42
C LEU A 238 -25.92 11.08 -36.51
N THR A 239 -26.14 12.39 -36.55
CA THR A 239 -26.52 13.12 -37.78
C THR A 239 -25.78 14.47 -37.88
N PRO A 240 -25.50 14.97 -39.11
CA PRO A 240 -24.24 15.69 -39.33
C PRO A 240 -24.32 17.24 -39.39
N GLY A 241 -23.51 17.90 -38.54
CA GLY A 241 -23.06 19.32 -38.62
C GLY A 241 -24.14 20.42 -38.56
N PRO A 242 -23.77 21.73 -38.59
CA PRO A 242 -22.51 22.38 -38.23
C PRO A 242 -22.62 23.42 -37.08
N GLU A 243 -21.49 23.70 -36.42
CA GLU A 243 -21.04 24.95 -35.74
C GLU A 243 -22.05 26.07 -35.29
N LYS A 244 -22.07 26.45 -33.97
CA LYS A 244 -21.63 27.79 -33.43
C LYS A 244 -22.01 28.15 -31.97
N GLN A 245 -21.00 28.76 -31.30
CA GLN A 245 -21.01 29.90 -30.34
C GLN A 245 -21.63 29.87 -28.91
N THR A 246 -20.76 30.25 -27.96
CA THR A 246 -20.91 30.68 -26.54
C THR A 246 -21.57 32.07 -26.39
N PRO A 247 -22.16 32.46 -25.22
CA PRO A 247 -21.48 32.93 -23.98
C PRO A 247 -22.26 32.57 -22.66
N ASP A 248 -21.96 32.91 -21.40
CA ASP A 248 -20.85 33.40 -20.53
C ASP A 248 -21.51 33.62 -19.12
N ILE A 249 -20.75 34.05 -18.09
CA ILE A 249 -21.11 34.76 -16.83
C ILE A 249 -20.55 34.12 -15.53
N GLN A 250 -19.67 34.89 -14.88
CA GLN A 250 -19.11 34.78 -13.51
C GLN A 250 -20.02 35.55 -12.49
N PRO A 251 -19.77 35.74 -11.15
CA PRO A 251 -18.46 35.69 -10.46
C PRO A 251 -18.40 35.32 -8.93
N GLU A 252 -17.15 35.36 -8.43
CA GLU A 252 -16.70 35.83 -7.09
C GLU A 252 -17.29 35.30 -5.76
N HIS A 253 -16.40 34.86 -4.86
CA HIS A 253 -15.99 35.70 -3.71
C HIS A 253 -14.68 35.24 -3.03
N GLN A 254 -13.96 36.20 -2.44
CA GLN A 254 -12.72 36.03 -1.65
C GLN A 254 -13.03 36.06 -0.13
N VAL A 255 -12.21 35.42 0.72
CA VAL A 255 -11.88 35.90 2.08
C VAL A 255 -10.42 35.53 2.43
N GLU A 256 -9.76 36.37 3.21
CA GLU A 256 -8.32 36.40 3.49
C GLU A 256 -7.78 35.48 4.61
N LYS A 257 -6.44 35.49 4.73
CA LYS A 257 -5.56 34.79 5.66
C LYS A 257 -5.69 35.25 7.13
N VAL A 258 -5.27 34.37 8.05
CA VAL A 258 -4.57 34.77 9.28
C VAL A 258 -3.32 33.88 9.47
N GLU A 259 -2.21 34.48 9.89
CA GLU A 259 -0.85 33.90 9.96
C GLU A 259 -0.34 33.89 11.42
N VAL A 260 0.32 32.81 11.88
CA VAL A 260 1.17 32.86 13.09
C VAL A 260 2.46 32.03 12.92
N ARG A 261 3.61 32.69 13.09
CA ARG A 261 4.98 32.14 13.07
C ARG A 261 5.38 31.56 14.44
N ASN A 262 6.11 30.45 14.55
CA ASN A 262 7.59 30.34 14.70
C ASN A 262 7.93 28.89 15.16
N LYS A 263 9.16 28.33 15.20
CA LYS A 263 10.51 28.68 14.71
C LYS A 263 11.25 27.36 14.33
N LEU A 264 12.44 27.41 13.74
CA LEU A 264 13.34 26.24 13.51
C LEU A 264 14.06 25.82 14.82
N GLU A 265 14.86 24.74 14.97
CA GLU A 265 15.90 24.07 14.14
C GLU A 265 15.85 22.53 14.36
N SER A 266 16.38 21.59 13.55
CA SER A 266 17.64 21.50 12.75
C SER A 266 17.52 20.46 11.60
N MET A 267 18.08 20.72 10.40
CA MET A 267 17.71 19.99 9.13
C MET A 267 18.76 19.08 8.47
N VAL A 268 18.23 17.97 7.92
CA VAL A 268 18.76 17.27 6.73
C VAL A 268 18.20 17.96 5.49
N ARG A 269 19.04 18.22 4.46
CA ARG A 269 18.63 18.96 3.25
C ARG A 269 18.15 18.03 2.14
N ILE A 270 16.84 17.82 2.04
CA ILE A 270 16.19 17.39 0.80
C ILE A 270 15.81 18.66 0.03
N VAL A 271 16.01 18.67 -1.28
CA VAL A 271 15.59 19.76 -2.16
C VAL A 271 14.38 19.29 -2.95
N ASP A 272 13.27 20.02 -2.88
CA ASP A 272 12.09 19.80 -3.72
C ASP A 272 12.48 19.93 -5.21
N VAL A 273 11.74 19.29 -6.13
CA VAL A 273 11.87 19.48 -7.58
C VAL A 273 11.78 20.96 -7.96
N LEU A 274 11.04 21.73 -7.15
CA LEU A 274 10.83 23.17 -7.31
C LEU A 274 11.93 24.04 -6.67
N GLY A 275 12.96 23.43 -6.08
CA GLY A 275 14.21 24.11 -5.68
C GLY A 275 14.30 24.56 -4.22
N ASP A 276 13.27 24.32 -3.40
CA ASP A 276 13.27 24.74 -1.98
C ASP A 276 13.78 23.65 -1.03
N VAL A 277 14.30 24.07 0.14
CA VAL A 277 14.94 23.17 1.11
C VAL A 277 14.16 23.15 2.43
N GLU A 278 13.41 22.07 2.69
CA GLU A 278 12.60 21.97 3.91
C GLU A 278 13.21 21.10 5.02
N LEU A 279 12.85 21.43 6.27
CA LEU A 279 13.40 20.97 7.53
C LEU A 279 12.39 20.03 8.20
N LEU A 280 12.61 18.71 8.07
CA LEU A 280 11.79 17.67 8.72
C LEU A 280 11.64 17.91 10.23
N LYS A 281 10.43 18.29 10.66
CA LYS A 281 10.06 18.37 12.08
C LYS A 281 9.27 17.14 12.53
N ARG A 282 9.75 16.53 13.61
CA ARG A 282 9.11 15.40 14.28
C ARG A 282 7.98 15.90 15.19
N ILE A 283 6.74 15.45 14.96
CA ILE A 283 5.65 15.64 15.92
C ILE A 283 5.65 14.47 16.90
N LYS A 284 5.56 14.76 18.21
CA LYS A 284 5.47 13.77 19.27
C LYS A 284 4.06 13.86 19.86
N HIS A 285 3.16 12.97 19.44
CA HIS A 285 1.82 12.90 20.01
C HIS A 285 1.83 12.18 21.35
N ASN A 286 1.04 12.71 22.30
CA ASN A 286 0.77 12.07 23.58
C ASN A 286 -0.21 10.89 23.40
N PRO A 287 -0.19 9.90 24.32
CA PRO A 287 -1.01 8.70 24.19
C PRO A 287 -2.51 9.00 24.25
N ILE A 288 -3.28 8.29 23.42
CA ILE A 288 -4.74 8.28 23.46
C ILE A 288 -5.18 7.64 24.79
N VAL A 289 -6.10 8.31 25.49
CA VAL A 289 -6.66 7.87 26.78
C VAL A 289 -7.68 6.73 26.52
N PRO A 290 -7.81 5.72 27.41
CA PRO A 290 -8.46 4.45 27.06
C PRO A 290 -9.99 4.53 27.00
N MET A 291 -10.59 3.70 26.15
CA MET A 291 -11.99 3.28 26.34
C MET A 291 -12.08 2.24 27.46
N GLU A 292 -13.13 2.36 28.29
CA GLU A 292 -13.36 1.50 29.45
C GLU A 292 -13.81 0.08 29.03
N HIS A 293 -13.34 -0.94 29.75
CA HIS A 293 -13.47 -2.35 29.39
C HIS A 293 -14.78 -3.01 29.86
N PRO A 294 -15.21 -4.06 29.14
CA PRO A 294 -15.37 -5.38 29.75
C PRO A 294 -14.30 -6.39 29.25
N PRO A 295 -14.05 -7.49 29.96
CA PRO A 295 -12.93 -8.41 29.70
C PRO A 295 -13.15 -9.30 28.45
N TYR A 296 -12.07 -9.95 28.01
CA TYR A 296 -12.05 -10.92 26.91
C TYR A 296 -13.20 -11.95 27.00
N GLN A 297 -14.14 -11.84 26.06
CA GLN A 297 -15.04 -12.93 25.68
C GLN A 297 -14.77 -13.29 24.21
N PRO A 298 -14.42 -14.55 23.89
CA PRO A 298 -13.90 -14.92 22.57
C PRO A 298 -15.01 -15.14 21.54
N VAL A 299 -14.99 -14.37 20.44
CA VAL A 299 -15.87 -14.62 19.27
C VAL A 299 -15.18 -14.35 17.93
N THR A 300 -14.13 -15.13 17.61
CA THR A 300 -13.70 -15.35 16.20
C THR A 300 -13.26 -16.80 15.93
N LEU A 301 -12.78 -17.54 16.94
CA LEU A 301 -12.91 -19.01 17.00
C LEU A 301 -14.13 -19.38 17.89
N PRO A 302 -15.35 -19.53 17.32
CA PRO A 302 -16.56 -19.67 18.14
C PRO A 302 -16.63 -21.01 18.88
N ALA A 303 -17.05 -20.93 20.14
CA ALA A 303 -17.51 -21.98 21.06
C ALA A 303 -16.62 -23.24 21.27
N LEU A 304 -16.50 -23.62 22.55
CA LEU A 304 -15.98 -24.90 23.03
C LEU A 304 -16.83 -26.09 22.50
N PRO A 305 -16.33 -27.34 22.50
CA PRO A 305 -14.98 -27.80 22.16
C PRO A 305 -14.91 -28.22 20.67
N ARG A 306 -13.72 -28.19 20.06
CA ARG A 306 -13.56 -28.58 18.65
C ARG A 306 -13.38 -30.09 18.50
N SER A 307 -13.83 -30.65 17.38
CA SER A 307 -13.53 -32.04 17.01
C SER A 307 -12.12 -32.23 16.43
N LYS A 308 -11.41 -31.14 16.10
CA LYS A 308 -10.04 -31.11 15.55
C LYS A 308 -9.28 -29.87 16.03
N CYS A 309 -7.98 -30.02 16.28
CA CYS A 309 -7.12 -28.89 16.64
C CYS A 309 -7.00 -27.91 15.45
N PRO A 310 -7.06 -26.58 15.66
CA PRO A 310 -6.96 -25.62 14.56
C PRO A 310 -5.55 -25.41 14.02
N HIS A 311 -4.51 -25.96 14.68
CA HIS A 311 -3.14 -25.80 14.22
C HIS A 311 -2.90 -26.44 12.83
N GLN A 312 -2.09 -25.76 12.02
CA GLN A 312 -1.76 -26.09 10.66
C GLN A 312 -0.24 -26.04 10.44
N SER A 313 0.38 -27.19 10.14
CA SER A 313 1.78 -27.29 9.75
C SER A 313 1.94 -27.14 8.24
N LEU A 314 3.02 -26.47 7.80
CA LEU A 314 3.45 -26.48 6.40
C LEU A 314 4.50 -27.57 6.21
N GLU A 315 4.14 -28.62 5.47
CA GLU A 315 4.99 -29.78 5.22
C GLU A 315 5.34 -29.92 3.75
N TRP A 316 6.52 -30.45 3.45
CA TRP A 316 6.93 -30.75 2.07
C TRP A 316 6.46 -32.15 1.67
N GLN A 317 5.41 -32.23 0.86
CA GLN A 317 5.00 -33.49 0.24
C GLN A 317 5.85 -33.76 -1.00
N HIS A 318 6.71 -34.77 -0.92
CA HIS A 318 7.38 -35.34 -2.08
C HIS A 318 6.36 -36.08 -2.96
N ILE A 319 6.27 -35.67 -4.22
CA ILE A 319 5.48 -36.33 -5.29
C ILE A 319 6.38 -37.29 -6.06
N SER A 320 7.67 -36.95 -6.18
CA SER A 320 8.74 -37.82 -6.68
C SER A 320 10.08 -37.37 -6.10
N ASP A 321 11.14 -38.13 -6.37
CA ASP A 321 12.53 -37.83 -5.94
C ASP A 321 13.04 -36.45 -6.38
N LYS A 322 12.40 -35.83 -7.39
CA LYS A 322 12.77 -34.52 -7.96
C LYS A 322 11.72 -33.43 -7.74
N VAL A 323 10.55 -33.76 -7.18
CA VAL A 323 9.43 -32.82 -7.04
C VAL A 323 8.83 -32.94 -5.65
N ALA A 324 9.02 -31.91 -4.84
CA ALA A 324 8.27 -31.68 -3.61
C ALA A 324 7.41 -30.43 -3.75
N ARG A 325 6.22 -30.43 -3.14
CA ARG A 325 5.38 -29.24 -2.99
C ARG A 325 5.08 -28.98 -1.52
N PRO A 326 4.92 -27.73 -1.10
CA PRO A 326 4.37 -27.45 0.22
C PRO A 326 2.90 -27.86 0.26
N VAL A 327 2.49 -28.53 1.34
CA VAL A 327 1.10 -28.84 1.67
C VAL A 327 0.83 -28.42 3.10
N VAL A 328 -0.38 -27.94 3.36
CA VAL A 328 -0.83 -27.68 4.72
C VAL A 328 -1.41 -28.96 5.29
N ARG A 329 -0.93 -29.41 6.46
CA ARG A 329 -1.57 -30.46 7.25
C ARG A 329 -2.28 -29.84 8.43
N ALA A 330 -3.48 -30.34 8.72
CA ALA A 330 -4.15 -30.05 9.99
C ALA A 330 -3.57 -30.94 11.09
N CYS A 331 -3.40 -30.40 12.29
CA CYS A 331 -2.98 -31.14 13.47
C CYS A 331 -3.95 -32.30 13.76
N SER A 332 -3.39 -33.48 14.03
CA SER A 332 -4.13 -34.70 14.39
C SER A 332 -4.48 -34.79 15.87
N GLY A 333 -3.95 -33.89 16.71
CA GLY A 333 -4.18 -33.87 18.15
C GLY A 333 -5.64 -33.58 18.52
N MET A 334 -6.16 -34.34 19.48
CA MET A 334 -7.50 -34.14 20.03
C MET A 334 -7.58 -32.83 20.83
N PRO A 335 -8.53 -31.94 20.54
CA PRO A 335 -8.74 -30.74 21.35
C PRO A 335 -9.16 -31.04 22.78
N LEU A 336 -8.65 -30.25 23.70
CA LEU A 336 -9.15 -30.13 25.06
C LEU A 336 -10.31 -29.11 25.09
N GLU A 337 -10.89 -28.85 26.26
CA GLU A 337 -12.09 -27.99 26.41
C GLU A 337 -11.93 -26.64 25.69
N TYR A 338 -10.76 -26.00 25.82
CA TYR A 338 -10.41 -24.72 25.20
C TYR A 338 -10.14 -24.77 23.68
N GLY A 339 -10.42 -25.89 23.01
CA GLY A 339 -10.44 -26.00 21.54
C GLY A 339 -9.09 -26.24 20.85
N TRP A 340 -8.00 -26.39 21.62
CA TRP A 340 -6.66 -26.75 21.14
C TRP A 340 -6.20 -28.05 21.79
N CYS A 341 -5.35 -28.83 21.13
CA CYS A 341 -4.73 -30.01 21.74
C CYS A 341 -3.61 -29.62 22.72
N GLU A 342 -3.16 -30.57 23.54
CA GLU A 342 -2.12 -30.36 24.57
C GLU A 342 -0.83 -29.74 24.02
N GLU A 343 -0.34 -30.26 22.89
CA GLU A 343 0.84 -29.78 22.16
C GLU A 343 0.73 -28.29 21.76
N HIS A 344 -0.47 -27.85 21.38
CA HIS A 344 -0.73 -26.50 20.88
C HIS A 344 -1.38 -25.59 21.94
N ARG A 345 -1.32 -25.97 23.22
CA ARG A 345 -1.80 -25.13 24.35
C ARG A 345 -1.19 -23.73 24.34
N ALA A 346 0.10 -23.61 23.97
CA ALA A 346 0.77 -22.32 23.90
C ALA A 346 0.07 -21.34 22.93
N SER A 347 -0.56 -21.83 21.86
CA SER A 347 -1.29 -20.98 20.91
C SER A 347 -2.56 -20.37 21.51
N TYR A 348 -3.24 -21.09 22.41
CA TYR A 348 -4.32 -20.55 23.22
C TYR A 348 -3.79 -19.50 24.23
N ASP A 349 -2.71 -19.82 24.97
CA ASP A 349 -2.11 -18.90 25.94
C ASP A 349 -1.63 -17.58 25.29
N LEU A 350 -1.17 -17.63 24.03
CA LEU A 350 -0.83 -16.47 23.23
C LEU A 350 -2.08 -15.61 22.92
N LEU A 351 -3.18 -16.23 22.49
CA LEU A 351 -4.42 -15.49 22.19
C LEU A 351 -4.98 -14.77 23.41
N CYS A 352 -4.99 -15.40 24.59
CA CYS A 352 -5.40 -14.74 25.84
C CYS A 352 -4.49 -13.57 26.22
N LEU A 353 -3.18 -13.69 25.98
CA LEU A 353 -2.23 -12.59 26.19
C LEU A 353 -2.47 -11.43 25.23
N LEU A 354 -2.69 -11.72 23.94
CA LEU A 354 -2.97 -10.70 22.92
C LEU A 354 -4.31 -10.00 23.16
N ALA A 355 -5.34 -10.74 23.61
CA ALA A 355 -6.62 -10.18 24.00
C ALA A 355 -6.49 -9.16 25.15
N THR A 356 -5.67 -9.48 26.16
CA THR A 356 -5.37 -8.58 27.29
C THR A 356 -4.67 -7.30 26.83
N LEU A 357 -3.95 -7.35 25.70
CA LEU A 357 -3.25 -6.21 25.10
C LEU A 357 -4.08 -5.48 24.01
N GLY A 358 -5.33 -5.90 23.75
CA GLY A 358 -6.18 -5.31 22.71
C GLY A 358 -5.81 -5.70 21.28
N TYR A 359 -5.16 -6.85 21.09
CA TYR A 359 -4.67 -7.36 19.79
C TYR A 359 -3.80 -6.36 19.01
N PRO A 360 -2.70 -5.87 19.61
CA PRO A 360 -1.83 -4.88 18.97
C PRO A 360 -1.05 -5.52 17.81
N ARG A 361 -0.60 -4.69 16.86
CA ARG A 361 0.42 -5.08 15.88
C ARG A 361 1.73 -5.40 16.61
N LEU A 362 2.36 -6.51 16.29
CA LEU A 362 3.58 -7.00 16.96
C LEU A 362 4.63 -7.51 15.97
N GLU A 363 5.88 -7.17 16.24
CA GLU A 363 7.06 -7.70 15.57
C GLU A 363 7.84 -8.58 16.55
N LEU A 364 8.18 -9.79 16.11
CA LEU A 364 8.67 -10.91 16.91
C LEU A 364 9.92 -11.52 16.26
N GLY A 365 10.89 -10.66 15.94
CA GLY A 365 12.03 -10.99 15.09
C GLY A 365 11.61 -10.98 13.62
N ALA A 366 11.91 -12.05 12.88
CA ALA A 366 11.52 -12.19 11.47
C ALA A 366 10.02 -12.56 11.26
N ARG A 367 9.22 -12.58 12.33
CA ARG A 367 7.79 -12.90 12.33
C ARG A 367 6.98 -11.70 12.82
N GLY A 368 5.77 -11.53 12.30
CA GLY A 368 4.86 -10.46 12.70
C GLY A 368 3.44 -10.98 12.98
N ILE A 369 2.74 -10.29 13.86
CA ILE A 369 1.29 -10.42 14.08
C ILE A 369 0.70 -9.07 13.72
N GLU A 370 -0.17 -9.02 12.71
CA GLU A 370 -0.91 -7.81 12.39
C GLU A 370 -2.00 -7.53 13.44
N ALA A 371 -2.45 -6.28 13.55
CA ALA A 371 -3.44 -5.90 14.56
C ALA A 371 -4.78 -6.63 14.37
N GLY A 372 -5.52 -6.83 15.47
CA GLY A 372 -6.86 -7.42 15.46
C GLY A 372 -6.90 -8.95 15.60
N VAL A 373 -8.08 -9.46 15.96
CA VAL A 373 -8.27 -10.83 16.45
C VAL A 373 -7.94 -11.89 15.40
N ALA A 374 -8.43 -11.72 14.16
CA ALA A 374 -8.23 -12.68 13.09
C ALA A 374 -6.74 -12.90 12.76
N ASN A 375 -5.92 -11.84 12.82
CA ASN A 375 -4.49 -11.92 12.56
C ASN A 375 -3.74 -12.64 13.71
N ALA A 376 -4.14 -12.38 14.95
CA ALA A 376 -3.66 -13.13 16.11
C ALA A 376 -4.01 -14.63 16.01
N GLU A 377 -5.24 -14.96 15.58
CA GLU A 377 -5.71 -16.34 15.38
C GLU A 377 -4.97 -17.07 14.25
N VAL A 378 -4.80 -16.43 13.09
CA VAL A 378 -4.01 -16.99 11.97
C VAL A 378 -2.58 -17.26 12.42
N TYR A 379 -1.94 -16.32 13.13
CA TYR A 379 -0.60 -16.52 13.68
C TYR A 379 -0.57 -17.74 14.60
N ALA A 380 -1.45 -17.77 15.63
CA ALA A 380 -1.54 -18.84 16.60
C ALA A 380 -1.79 -20.23 15.95
N CYS A 381 -2.51 -20.29 14.83
CA CYS A 381 -2.76 -21.52 14.09
C CYS A 381 -1.55 -22.01 13.28
N GLN A 382 -0.55 -21.17 13.01
CA GLN A 382 0.55 -21.48 12.09
C GLN A 382 1.95 -21.45 12.74
N THR A 383 2.12 -20.79 13.89
CA THR A 383 3.40 -20.82 14.65
C THR A 383 3.58 -22.15 15.39
N SER A 384 4.81 -22.68 15.40
CA SER A 384 5.13 -23.91 16.14
C SER A 384 5.12 -23.67 17.65
N PRO A 385 4.83 -24.69 18.49
CA PRO A 385 4.75 -24.55 19.95
C PRO A 385 5.96 -23.87 20.60
N GLU A 386 7.18 -24.19 20.14
CA GLU A 386 8.43 -23.63 20.68
C GLU A 386 8.52 -22.13 20.39
N HIS A 387 8.17 -21.73 19.17
CA HIS A 387 8.15 -20.33 18.75
C HIS A 387 7.08 -19.55 19.50
N THR A 388 5.88 -20.12 19.66
CA THR A 388 4.79 -19.53 20.43
C THR A 388 5.21 -19.26 21.89
N LEU A 389 5.90 -20.21 22.53
CA LEU A 389 6.43 -20.04 23.89
C LEU A 389 7.52 -18.97 23.99
N GLN A 390 8.40 -18.84 22.99
CA GLN A 390 9.39 -17.77 22.92
C GLN A 390 8.72 -16.40 22.73
N ASP A 391 7.71 -16.33 21.88
CA ASP A 391 7.02 -15.09 21.54
C ASP A 391 6.13 -14.61 22.68
N ILE A 392 5.44 -15.50 23.42
CA ILE A 392 4.79 -15.18 24.70
C ILE A 392 5.76 -14.53 25.69
N LYS A 393 6.98 -15.07 25.83
CA LYS A 393 8.01 -14.49 26.72
C LYS A 393 8.42 -13.10 26.27
N ARG A 394 8.66 -12.90 24.96
CA ARG A 394 9.00 -11.60 24.36
C ARG A 394 7.88 -10.57 24.57
N ILE A 395 6.63 -10.94 24.34
CA ILE A 395 5.46 -10.08 24.51
C ILE A 395 5.30 -9.70 25.98
N ARG A 396 5.36 -10.67 26.91
CA ARG A 396 5.29 -10.38 28.35
C ARG A 396 6.39 -9.46 28.84
N ALA A 397 7.62 -9.60 28.33
CA ALA A 397 8.72 -8.69 28.64
C ALA A 397 8.49 -7.28 28.05
N ARG A 398 8.08 -7.19 26.78
CA ARG A 398 7.83 -5.93 26.06
C ARG A 398 6.68 -5.11 26.65
N PHE A 399 5.64 -5.78 27.16
CA PHE A 399 4.42 -5.15 27.70
C PHE A 399 4.28 -5.29 29.23
N ALA A 400 5.38 -5.54 29.95
CA ALA A 400 5.35 -5.79 31.40
C ALA A 400 4.63 -4.67 32.19
N SER A 401 4.79 -3.40 31.79
CA SER A 401 4.10 -2.26 32.41
C SER A 401 2.58 -2.28 32.17
N ALA A 402 2.14 -2.49 30.92
CA ALA A 402 0.72 -2.58 30.57
C ALA A 402 0.03 -3.77 31.26
N LEU A 403 0.71 -4.92 31.31
CA LEU A 403 0.21 -6.14 31.96
C LEU A 403 0.18 -6.01 33.50
N ASN A 404 1.07 -5.23 34.10
CA ASN A 404 1.03 -4.93 35.53
C ASN A 404 -0.09 -3.94 35.88
N ASN A 405 -0.39 -2.95 35.04
CA ASN A 405 -1.51 -2.04 35.26
C ASN A 405 -2.87 -2.79 35.26
N HIS A 406 -3.04 -3.80 34.39
CA HIS A 406 -4.22 -4.68 34.44
C HIS A 406 -4.34 -5.51 35.73
N LYS A 407 -3.23 -5.79 36.44
CA LYS A 407 -3.29 -6.46 37.76
C LYS A 407 -3.72 -5.53 38.89
N ILE A 408 -3.49 -4.22 38.78
CA ILE A 408 -3.89 -3.24 39.79
C ILE A 408 -5.39 -2.94 39.72
N ALA A 409 -6.02 -3.19 38.57
CA ALA A 409 -7.46 -3.01 38.35
C ALA A 409 -8.36 -4.09 39.00
N HIS A 410 -7.78 -5.16 39.57
CA HIS A 410 -8.51 -6.15 40.38
C HIS A 410 -7.93 -6.23 41.80
N PRO A 411 -8.48 -5.49 42.77
CA PRO A 411 -8.29 -5.82 44.18
C PRO A 411 -8.97 -7.15 44.49
N SER A 412 -8.39 -7.90 45.42
CA SER A 412 -8.82 -9.23 45.85
C SER A 412 -10.31 -9.29 46.24
N GLN A 413 -10.98 -10.33 45.76
CA GLN A 413 -12.09 -10.98 46.46
C GLN A 413 -11.74 -12.47 46.61
#